data_AF-A0A183EE68-F1
#
_entry.id   AF-A0A183EE68-F1
#
_cell.length_a   1.000
_cell.length_b   1.000
_cell.length_c   1.000
_cell.angle_alpha   90.00
_cell.angle_beta   90.00
_cell.angle_gamma   90.00
#
_symmetry.space_group_name_H-M   'P 1'
#
loop_
_entity.id
_entity.type
_entity.pdbx_description
1 polymer ?
#
loop_
_entity_poly.entity_id
_entity_poly.type
_entity_poly.pdbx_seq_one_letter_code
_entity_poly.pdbx_strand_id
1 'polypeptide(L)'
;MQKTHNKGGYFSSRFPEDASLDVALVMSKSDWKIVSITYNVNSRKPESDQISQLIREEDASAATIIAIGLQELSHSELFGTVPTEATWLSVLTAWLSSHGKSLLCKTSLAWNLLLVFAPLEIFPLVTKIDSRQSRSSLGGLTGHKGSVSLRIKFKVSDVFLLLIVSISSPFVTP
;
A
#
# COMPACT_ATOMS: atom_id res chain seq x y z
N MET A 1 28.79 22.98 49.62
CA MET A 1 27.31 22.91 49.74
C MET A 1 26.70 23.90 48.76
N GLN A 2 26.32 23.44 47.56
CA GLN A 2 25.32 24.06 46.68
C GLN A 2 24.95 23.00 45.63
N LYS A 3 23.71 22.51 45.73
CA LYS A 3 23.10 21.55 44.80
C LYS A 3 22.57 22.34 43.61
N THR A 4 22.97 21.99 42.39
CA THR A 4 22.26 22.38 41.18
C THR A 4 21.42 21.20 40.70
N HIS A 5 20.11 21.40 40.71
CA HIS A 5 19.11 20.48 40.21
C HIS A 5 19.09 20.51 38.69
N ASN A 6 19.33 19.35 38.05
CA ASN A 6 19.05 19.14 36.64
C ASN A 6 17.63 18.53 36.54
N LYS A 7 16.64 19.32 36.09
CA LYS A 7 15.29 18.81 35.82
C LYS A 7 15.22 18.38 34.36
N GLY A 8 15.14 17.07 34.13
CA GLY A 8 14.80 16.49 32.84
C GLY A 8 13.40 16.93 32.41
N GLY A 9 13.30 17.55 31.24
CA GLY A 9 12.04 17.80 30.56
C GLY A 9 11.63 16.55 29.78
N TYR A 10 10.59 15.85 30.24
CA TYR A 10 9.86 14.89 29.42
C TYR A 10 8.93 15.70 28.50
N PHE A 11 9.26 15.74 27.20
CA PHE A 11 8.31 16.15 26.17
C PHE A 11 7.23 15.06 26.07
N SER A 12 6.08 15.30 26.69
CA SER A 12 4.88 14.50 26.45
C SER A 12 4.19 15.06 25.21
N SER A 13 4.42 14.44 24.05
CA SER A 13 3.60 14.68 22.86
C SER A 13 2.25 14.01 23.05
N ARG A 14 1.33 14.66 23.77
CA ARG A 14 -0.09 14.32 23.67
C ARG A 14 -0.58 14.87 22.33
N PHE A 15 -0.86 13.96 21.40
CA PHE A 15 -1.78 14.27 20.32
C PHE A 15 -3.09 14.73 20.95
N PRO A 16 -3.64 15.89 20.56
CA PRO A 16 -4.81 16.43 21.22
C PRO A 16 -6.03 15.56 20.84
N GLU A 17 -6.86 15.25 21.84
CA GLU A 17 -8.02 14.35 21.71
C GLU A 17 -9.10 14.91 20.76
N ASP A 18 -9.07 16.21 20.49
CA ASP A 18 -9.96 16.96 19.58
C ASP A 18 -9.76 16.60 18.10
N ALA A 19 -8.53 16.40 17.65
CA ALA A 19 -8.20 16.00 16.29
C ALA A 19 -8.82 14.65 15.91
N SER A 20 -9.04 13.79 16.91
CA SER A 20 -9.68 12.48 16.72
C SER A 20 -11.17 12.60 16.39
N LEU A 21 -11.83 13.59 16.97
CA LEU A 21 -13.25 13.90 16.74
C LEU A 21 -13.44 14.60 15.39
N ASP A 22 -12.54 15.52 15.02
CA ASP A 22 -12.58 16.20 13.72
C ASP A 22 -12.32 15.23 12.56
N VAL A 23 -11.37 14.30 12.70
CA VAL A 23 -11.15 13.26 11.67
C VAL A 23 -12.36 12.33 11.56
N ALA A 24 -12.96 11.92 12.68
CA ALA A 24 -14.18 11.10 12.66
C ALA A 24 -15.38 11.82 12.02
N LEU A 25 -15.50 13.14 12.23
CA LEU A 25 -16.55 13.99 11.65
C LEU A 25 -16.34 14.27 10.15
N VAL A 26 -15.10 14.51 9.73
CA VAL A 26 -14.70 14.62 8.30
C VAL A 26 -15.03 13.31 7.56
N MET A 27 -14.90 12.18 8.25
CA MET A 27 -15.17 10.86 7.70
C MET A 27 -16.63 10.43 7.70
N SER A 28 -17.45 10.84 8.68
CA SER A 28 -18.89 10.53 8.67
C SER A 28 -19.63 11.23 7.53
N LYS A 29 -18.97 12.17 6.84
CA LYS A 29 -19.52 12.98 5.75
C LYS A 29 -18.93 12.64 4.37
N SER A 30 -17.88 11.81 4.30
CA SER A 30 -17.20 11.47 3.04
C SER A 30 -17.52 10.02 2.64
N ASP A 31 -18.09 9.81 1.46
CA ASP A 31 -18.20 8.47 0.87
C ASP A 31 -16.78 7.93 0.59
N TRP A 32 -16.36 6.91 1.33
CA TRP A 32 -15.03 6.30 1.09
C TRP A 32 -15.02 5.62 -0.27
N LYS A 33 -14.40 6.27 -1.26
CA LYS A 33 -14.15 5.64 -2.56
C LYS A 33 -12.87 4.82 -2.47
N ILE A 34 -13.00 3.51 -2.70
CA ILE A 34 -11.88 2.58 -2.75
C ILE A 34 -11.74 2.10 -4.20
N VAL A 35 -10.56 2.26 -4.77
CA VAL A 35 -10.24 1.76 -6.11
C VAL A 35 -9.21 0.65 -6.01
N SER A 36 -9.41 -0.42 -6.76
CA SER A 36 -8.47 -1.53 -6.86
C SER A 36 -8.05 -1.72 -8.29
N ILE A 37 -6.74 -1.70 -8.53
CA ILE A 37 -6.12 -1.82 -9.84
C ILE A 37 -5.28 -3.09 -9.82
N THR A 38 -5.37 -3.91 -10.87
CA THR A 38 -4.44 -5.02 -11.08
C THR A 38 -3.75 -4.88 -12.42
N TYR A 39 -2.43 -5.00 -12.44
CA TYR A 39 -1.65 -4.84 -13.64
C TYR A 39 -0.51 -5.86 -13.72
N ASN A 40 -0.53 -6.70 -14.76
CA ASN A 40 0.57 -7.58 -15.06
C ASN A 40 1.62 -6.79 -15.84
N VAL A 41 2.78 -6.58 -15.22
CA VAL A 41 3.87 -5.78 -15.80
C VAL A 41 4.74 -6.59 -16.76
N ASN A 42 4.59 -7.92 -16.80
CA ASN A 42 5.33 -8.83 -17.68
C ASN A 42 6.85 -8.55 -17.70
N SER A 43 7.44 -8.38 -16.52
CA SER A 43 8.85 -8.04 -16.28
C SER A 43 9.34 -6.72 -16.93
N ARG A 44 8.43 -5.86 -17.39
CA ARG A 44 8.75 -4.54 -17.94
C ARG A 44 9.05 -3.53 -16.84
N LYS A 45 9.77 -2.48 -17.18
CA LYS A 45 10.02 -1.34 -16.29
C LYS A 45 8.83 -0.37 -16.33
N PRO A 46 8.61 0.41 -15.26
CA PRO A 46 7.59 1.45 -15.25
C PRO A 46 7.90 2.57 -16.25
N GLU A 47 6.92 2.93 -17.07
CA GLU A 47 6.96 4.14 -17.91
C GLU A 47 5.93 5.16 -17.40
N SER A 48 6.27 6.45 -17.47
CA SER A 48 5.49 7.52 -16.82
C SER A 48 4.07 7.69 -17.38
N ASP A 49 3.91 7.45 -18.68
CA ASP A 49 2.64 7.46 -19.41
C ASP A 49 1.76 6.28 -19.02
N GLN A 50 2.32 5.07 -18.93
CA GLN A 50 1.61 3.87 -18.49
C GLN A 50 1.03 4.03 -17.08
N ILE A 51 1.80 4.59 -16.14
CA ILE A 51 1.32 4.85 -14.77
C ILE A 51 0.20 5.89 -14.77
N SER A 52 0.37 6.97 -15.52
CA SER A 52 -0.64 8.02 -15.59
C SER A 52 -1.95 7.51 -16.18
N GLN A 53 -1.87 6.64 -17.19
CA GLN A 53 -3.03 5.99 -17.79
C GLN A 53 -3.71 5.04 -16.80
N LEU A 54 -2.95 4.15 -16.16
CA LEU A 54 -3.44 3.17 -15.19
C LEU A 54 -4.24 3.81 -14.04
N ILE A 55 -3.82 4.99 -13.57
CA ILE A 55 -4.49 5.70 -12.47
C ILE A 55 -5.67 6.57 -12.96
N ARG A 56 -5.63 7.07 -14.20
CA ARG A 56 -6.68 7.95 -14.77
C ARG A 56 -7.91 7.18 -15.25
N GLU A 57 -7.73 6.00 -15.83
CA GLU A 57 -8.84 5.19 -16.38
C GLU A 57 -9.88 4.82 -15.32
N GLU A 58 -9.47 4.74 -14.05
CA GLU A 58 -10.33 4.32 -12.93
C GLU A 58 -10.85 5.49 -12.08
N ASP A 59 -10.62 6.75 -12.49
CA ASP A 59 -10.84 7.95 -11.66
C ASP A 59 -10.26 7.76 -10.23
N ALA A 60 -9.09 7.11 -10.17
CA ALA A 60 -8.47 6.69 -8.93
C ALA A 60 -7.83 7.86 -8.19
N SER A 61 -7.56 8.98 -8.88
CA SER A 61 -7.05 10.20 -8.25
C SER A 61 -8.00 10.74 -7.18
N ALA A 62 -9.32 10.59 -7.34
CA ALA A 62 -10.31 11.02 -6.36
C ALA A 62 -10.58 9.97 -5.26
N ALA A 63 -10.04 8.76 -5.38
CA ALA A 63 -10.26 7.69 -4.40
C ALA A 63 -9.60 8.01 -3.05
N THR A 64 -10.27 7.69 -1.95
CA THR A 64 -9.70 7.77 -0.59
C THR A 64 -8.64 6.71 -0.38
N ILE A 65 -8.84 5.51 -0.92
CA ILE A 65 -7.88 4.40 -0.83
C ILE A 65 -7.67 3.84 -2.24
N ILE A 66 -6.40 3.64 -2.61
CA ILE A 66 -6.02 2.99 -3.86
C ILE A 66 -5.24 1.73 -3.52
N ALA A 67 -5.70 0.60 -4.02
CA ALA A 67 -4.99 -0.66 -3.99
C ALA A 67 -4.41 -0.97 -5.38
N ILE A 68 -3.14 -1.33 -5.46
CA ILE A 68 -2.47 -1.68 -6.71
C ILE A 68 -1.81 -3.05 -6.55
N GLY A 69 -2.29 -4.02 -7.32
CA GLY A 69 -1.71 -5.34 -7.45
C GLY A 69 -0.89 -5.46 -8.73
N LEU A 70 0.43 -5.57 -8.61
CA LEU A 70 1.34 -5.82 -9.71
C LEU A 70 1.67 -7.31 -9.82
N GLN A 71 1.65 -7.86 -11.02
CA GLN A 71 2.07 -9.24 -11.29
C GLN A 71 3.30 -9.30 -12.19
N GLU A 72 4.11 -10.35 -12.01
CA GLU A 72 5.28 -10.66 -12.83
C GLU A 72 6.34 -9.54 -12.87
N LEU A 73 6.64 -8.94 -11.71
CA LEU A 73 7.77 -8.03 -11.56
C LEU A 73 9.08 -8.69 -12.01
N SER A 74 10.01 -7.88 -12.52
CA SER A 74 11.30 -8.41 -12.95
C SER A 74 12.11 -8.92 -11.75
N HIS A 75 12.90 -9.97 -12.00
CA HIS A 75 13.88 -10.46 -11.01
C HIS A 75 14.85 -9.34 -10.64
N SER A 76 15.22 -8.51 -11.62
CA SER A 76 16.18 -7.43 -11.42
C SER A 76 15.71 -6.40 -10.40
N GLU A 77 14.42 -6.11 -10.35
CA GLU A 77 13.81 -5.21 -9.36
C GLU A 77 13.78 -5.85 -7.96
N LEU A 78 13.46 -7.14 -7.86
CA LEU A 78 13.36 -7.85 -6.58
C LEU A 78 14.73 -8.13 -5.94
N PHE A 79 15.75 -8.38 -6.76
CA PHE A 79 17.13 -8.61 -6.30
C PHE A 79 17.95 -7.31 -6.18
N GLY A 80 17.33 -6.14 -6.35
CA GLY A 80 17.98 -4.84 -6.12
C GLY A 80 19.05 -4.49 -7.15
N THR A 81 18.97 -5.05 -8.37
CA THR A 81 19.90 -4.74 -9.47
C THR A 81 19.41 -3.58 -10.36
N VAL A 82 18.18 -3.13 -10.14
CA VAL A 82 17.64 -1.89 -10.72
C VAL A 82 17.82 -0.76 -9.70
N PRO A 83 18.18 0.47 -10.12
CA PRO A 83 18.19 1.63 -9.23
C PRO A 83 16.84 1.76 -8.50
N THR A 84 16.87 2.07 -7.20
CA THR A 84 15.66 2.03 -6.36
C THR A 84 14.58 2.98 -6.89
N GLU A 85 14.98 4.14 -7.39
CA GLU A 85 14.15 5.16 -8.01
C GLU A 85 13.45 4.72 -9.30
N ALA A 86 13.94 3.66 -9.94
CA ALA A 86 13.41 3.13 -11.20
C ALA A 86 12.51 1.88 -11.02
N THR A 87 12.25 1.48 -9.77
CA THR A 87 11.35 0.35 -9.44
C THR A 87 9.88 0.75 -9.56
N TRP A 88 8.99 -0.19 -9.89
CA TRP A 88 7.55 0.06 -9.91
C TRP A 88 7.04 0.65 -8.60
N LEU A 89 7.52 0.13 -7.47
CA LEU A 89 7.18 0.66 -6.14
C LEU A 89 7.52 2.15 -6.02
N SER A 90 8.75 2.54 -6.37
CA SER A 90 9.19 3.93 -6.22
C SER A 90 8.47 4.87 -7.17
N VAL A 91 8.28 4.49 -8.43
CA VAL A 91 7.62 5.35 -9.41
C VAL A 91 6.13 5.53 -9.06
N LEU A 92 5.42 4.46 -8.69
CA LEU A 92 4.03 4.57 -8.22
C LEU A 92 3.93 5.40 -6.94
N THR A 93 4.86 5.21 -6.00
CA THR A 93 4.88 5.99 -4.75
C THR A 93 5.10 7.48 -5.03
N ALA A 94 6.05 7.83 -5.89
CA ALA A 94 6.34 9.22 -6.25
C ALA A 94 5.11 9.88 -6.91
N TRP A 95 4.49 9.20 -7.88
CA TRP A 95 3.30 9.70 -8.56
C TRP A 95 2.13 9.87 -7.58
N LEU A 96 1.84 8.88 -6.74
CA LEU A 96 0.71 8.96 -5.80
C LEU A 96 0.94 9.98 -4.69
N SER A 97 2.20 10.14 -4.25
CA SER A 97 2.57 11.16 -3.27
C SER A 97 2.38 12.56 -3.82
N SER A 98 2.69 12.80 -5.11
CA SER A 98 2.39 14.09 -5.74
C SER A 98 0.90 14.38 -5.90
N HIS A 99 0.04 13.38 -5.65
CA HIS A 99 -1.43 13.48 -5.65
C HIS A 99 -2.03 13.25 -4.25
N GLY A 100 -1.26 13.53 -3.20
CA GLY A 100 -1.74 13.57 -1.82
C GLY A 100 -1.95 12.20 -1.16
N LYS A 101 -1.34 11.13 -1.69
CA LYS A 101 -1.47 9.77 -1.14
C LYS A 101 -0.11 9.17 -0.81
N SER A 102 -0.01 8.62 0.39
CA SER A 102 1.18 7.96 0.89
C SER A 102 0.99 6.45 0.93
N LEU A 103 2.09 5.70 0.80
CA LEU A 103 2.05 4.24 0.91
C LEU A 103 1.67 3.85 2.35
N LEU A 104 0.49 3.27 2.51
CA LEU A 104 -0.04 2.82 3.80
C LEU A 104 0.55 1.47 4.18
N CYS A 105 0.51 0.51 3.26
CA CYS A 105 1.11 -0.80 3.48
C CYS A 105 1.41 -1.53 2.16
N LYS A 106 2.27 -2.55 2.26
CA LYS A 106 2.62 -3.42 1.14
C LYS A 106 2.76 -4.87 1.60
N THR A 107 2.54 -5.80 0.69
CA THR A 107 2.88 -7.21 0.85
C THR A 107 3.19 -7.82 -0.50
N SER A 108 3.89 -8.94 -0.53
CA SER A 108 4.34 -9.57 -1.77
C SER A 108 4.27 -11.09 -1.69
N LEU A 109 3.98 -11.72 -2.83
CA LEU A 109 4.13 -13.17 -2.99
C LEU A 109 4.96 -13.42 -4.25
N ALA A 110 6.18 -13.95 -4.07
CA ALA A 110 7.18 -14.10 -5.12
C ALA A 110 7.36 -12.76 -5.88
N TRP A 111 7.06 -12.74 -7.18
CA TRP A 111 7.24 -11.57 -8.04
C TRP A 111 5.99 -10.70 -8.17
N ASN A 112 5.06 -10.83 -7.23
CA ASN A 112 3.81 -10.10 -7.22
C ASN A 112 3.76 -9.22 -5.99
N LEU A 113 3.28 -7.99 -6.17
CA LEU A 113 3.31 -6.95 -5.16
C LEU A 113 1.92 -6.35 -5.01
N LEU A 114 1.42 -6.27 -3.79
CA LEU A 114 0.19 -5.57 -3.46
C LEU A 114 0.55 -4.34 -2.62
N LEU A 115 0.13 -3.18 -3.10
CA LEU A 115 0.37 -1.87 -2.51
C LEU A 115 -0.97 -1.24 -2.14
N VAL A 116 -1.03 -0.57 -1.00
CA VAL A 116 -2.19 0.23 -0.60
C VAL A 116 -1.73 1.64 -0.29
N PHE A 117 -2.37 2.62 -0.90
CA PHE A 117 -2.10 4.04 -0.74
C PHE A 117 -3.33 4.75 -0.18
N ALA A 118 -3.11 5.73 0.68
CA ALA A 118 -4.14 6.55 1.30
C ALA A 118 -3.59 7.93 1.70
N PRO A 119 -4.45 8.95 1.87
CA PRO A 119 -4.06 10.19 2.53
C PRO A 119 -3.52 9.95 3.94
N LEU A 120 -2.62 10.82 4.42
CA LEU A 120 -1.97 10.65 5.74
C LEU A 120 -2.99 10.70 6.89
N GLU A 121 -4.11 11.40 6.70
CA GLU A 121 -5.23 11.51 7.63
C GLU A 121 -5.86 10.14 7.95
N ILE A 122 -5.70 9.16 7.06
CA ILE A 122 -6.19 7.79 7.24
C ILE A 122 -5.30 6.98 8.20
N PHE A 123 -4.00 7.30 8.29
CA PHE A 123 -3.02 6.48 9.00
C PHE A 123 -3.34 6.32 10.50
N PRO A 124 -3.70 7.38 11.26
CA PRO A 124 -4.03 7.27 12.68
C PRO A 124 -5.28 6.42 12.97
N LEU A 125 -6.08 6.15 11.94
CA LEU A 125 -7.31 5.37 12.04
C LEU A 125 -7.06 3.88 11.83
N VAL A 126 -5.93 3.49 11.26
CA VAL A 126 -5.61 2.07 11.08
C VAL A 126 -5.23 1.47 12.44
N THR A 127 -5.97 0.45 12.85
CA THR A 127 -5.70 -0.30 14.09
C THR A 127 -4.92 -1.57 13.84
N LYS A 128 -5.12 -2.18 12.67
CA LYS A 128 -4.50 -3.45 12.33
C LYS A 128 -4.36 -3.62 10.83
N ILE A 129 -3.24 -4.19 10.40
CA ILE A 129 -3.01 -4.65 9.03
C ILE A 129 -2.58 -6.11 9.12
N ASP A 130 -3.37 -7.01 8.54
CA ASP A 130 -3.03 -8.42 8.39
C ASP A 130 -2.76 -8.71 6.91
N SER A 131 -1.77 -9.54 6.61
CA SER A 131 -1.54 -10.03 5.25
C SER A 131 -1.64 -11.55 5.20
N ARG A 132 -2.22 -12.09 4.12
CA ARG A 132 -2.24 -13.53 3.88
C ARG A 132 -1.77 -13.84 2.47
N GLN A 133 -1.03 -14.93 2.34
CA GLN A 133 -0.53 -15.42 1.07
C GLN A 133 -0.97 -16.87 0.90
N SER A 134 -1.37 -17.23 -0.32
CA SER A 134 -1.66 -18.60 -0.71
C SER A 134 -0.83 -18.94 -1.94
N ARG A 135 -0.12 -20.06 -1.90
CA ARG A 135 0.73 -20.54 -3.01
C ARG A 135 0.02 -21.69 -3.70
N SER A 136 -0.14 -21.62 -5.02
CA SER A 136 -0.79 -22.68 -5.81
C SER A 136 0.14 -23.35 -6.80
N SER A 137 1.36 -22.85 -7.01
CA SER A 137 2.33 -23.46 -7.93
C SER A 137 3.08 -24.63 -7.29
N LEU A 138 3.25 -25.73 -8.05
CA LEU A 138 4.00 -26.93 -7.66
C LEU A 138 3.65 -27.43 -6.23
N GLY A 139 2.37 -27.67 -5.95
CA GLY A 139 1.92 -28.09 -4.62
C GLY A 139 2.15 -27.06 -3.51
N GLY A 140 2.42 -25.79 -3.85
CA GLY A 140 2.69 -24.68 -2.93
C GLY A 140 4.16 -24.27 -2.82
N LEU A 141 5.07 -24.91 -3.54
CA LEU A 141 6.52 -24.75 -3.36
C LEU A 141 7.09 -23.45 -3.96
N THR A 142 6.60 -23.00 -5.11
CA THR A 142 7.33 -22.02 -5.94
C THR A 142 6.70 -20.62 -6.02
N GLY A 143 5.56 -20.39 -5.34
CA GLY A 143 4.94 -19.08 -5.06
C GLY A 143 4.58 -18.16 -6.25
N HIS A 144 4.98 -18.46 -7.48
CA HIS A 144 4.77 -17.61 -8.66
C HIS A 144 3.31 -17.65 -9.17
N LYS A 145 2.51 -18.60 -8.70
CA LYS A 145 1.04 -18.58 -8.79
C LYS A 145 0.44 -18.64 -7.41
N GLY A 146 -0.69 -17.97 -7.22
CA GLY A 146 -1.32 -17.91 -5.91
C GLY A 146 -2.15 -16.67 -5.71
N SER A 147 -2.33 -16.29 -4.46
CA SER A 147 -2.96 -15.03 -4.11
C SER A 147 -2.23 -14.34 -2.98
N VAL A 148 -2.26 -13.01 -3.02
CA VAL A 148 -1.83 -12.16 -1.92
C VAL A 148 -3.01 -11.31 -1.48
N SER A 149 -3.18 -11.16 -0.17
CA SER A 149 -4.23 -10.34 0.38
C SER A 149 -3.80 -9.50 1.57
N LEU A 150 -4.47 -8.35 1.71
CA LEU A 150 -4.36 -7.44 2.84
C LEU A 150 -5.73 -7.25 3.46
N ARG A 151 -5.78 -7.26 4.78
CA ARG A 151 -6.94 -6.91 5.59
C ARG A 151 -6.57 -5.72 6.47
N ILE A 152 -7.25 -4.60 6.31
CA ILE A 152 -7.03 -3.37 7.11
C ILE A 152 -8.24 -3.13 7.99
N LYS A 153 -8.02 -2.98 9.30
CA LYS A 153 -9.05 -2.62 10.28
C LYS A 153 -8.91 -1.16 10.68
N PHE A 154 -10.01 -0.41 10.69
CA PHE A 154 -10.05 0.99 11.10
C PHE A 154 -10.64 1.18 12.51
N LYS A 155 -10.33 2.30 13.19
CA LYS A 155 -10.84 2.65 14.52
C LYS A 155 -12.33 2.96 14.51
N VAL A 156 -12.80 3.55 13.42
CA VAL A 156 -14.13 4.20 13.33
C VAL A 156 -15.24 3.17 13.05
N SER A 157 -14.89 1.92 12.73
CA SER A 157 -15.85 0.84 12.49
C SER A 157 -15.16 -0.54 12.47
N ASP A 158 -15.87 -1.63 12.73
CA ASP A 158 -15.43 -3.01 12.42
C ASP A 158 -15.41 -3.28 10.89
N VAL A 159 -15.12 -2.26 10.09
CA VAL A 159 -14.97 -2.37 8.64
C VAL A 159 -13.57 -2.88 8.34
N PHE A 160 -13.54 -3.88 7.46
CA PHE A 160 -12.32 -4.47 6.95
C PHE A 160 -12.23 -4.22 5.45
N LEU A 161 -11.15 -3.61 4.99
CA LEU A 161 -10.81 -3.65 3.58
C LEU A 161 -10.03 -4.93 3.30
N LEU A 162 -10.62 -5.88 2.57
CA LEU A 162 -9.95 -7.08 2.08
C LEU A 162 -9.65 -6.93 0.59
N LEU A 163 -8.36 -6.91 0.25
CA LEU A 163 -7.90 -6.88 -1.14
C LEU A 163 -7.30 -8.23 -1.47
N ILE A 164 -7.75 -8.88 -2.54
CA ILE A 164 -7.20 -10.16 -3.00
C ILE A 164 -6.74 -9.99 -4.44
N VAL A 165 -5.46 -10.20 -4.68
CA VAL A 165 -4.90 -10.25 -6.03
C VAL A 165 -4.62 -11.70 -6.37
N SER A 166 -5.35 -12.25 -7.32
CA SER A 166 -5.13 -13.59 -7.85
C SER A 166 -4.07 -13.53 -8.94
N ILE A 167 -3.09 -14.43 -8.87
CA ILE A 167 -1.94 -14.48 -9.75
C ILE A 167 -2.04 -15.76 -10.56
N SER A 168 -2.33 -15.60 -11.84
CA SER A 168 -2.27 -16.67 -12.84
C SER A 168 -1.24 -16.29 -13.90
N SER A 169 -0.02 -16.80 -13.80
CA SER A 169 0.91 -16.75 -14.92
C SER A 169 0.50 -17.82 -15.95
N PRO A 170 0.35 -17.50 -17.25
CA PRO A 170 0.31 -18.53 -18.27
C PRO A 170 1.66 -19.25 -18.23
N PHE A 171 1.64 -20.58 -18.12
CA PHE A 171 2.87 -21.35 -18.29
C PHE A 171 3.42 -21.03 -19.68
N VAL A 172 4.51 -20.26 -19.79
CA VAL A 172 5.37 -20.33 -20.96
C VAL A 172 6.45 -21.33 -20.59
N THR A 173 6.21 -22.60 -20.93
CA THR A 173 7.32 -23.55 -21.03
C THR A 173 8.24 -23.08 -22.15
N PRO A 174 9.57 -23.22 -22.02
CA PRO A 174 10.48 -23.09 -23.16
C PRO A 174 10.14 -24.08 -24.28
#